data_AF-A0A0F9DK08-F1
#
_entry.id   AF-A0A0F9DK08-F1
#
_cell.length_a   1.000
_cell.length_b   1.000
_cell.length_c   1.000
_cell.angle_alpha   90.00
_cell.angle_beta   90.00
_cell.angle_gamma   90.00
#
_symmetry.space_group_name_H-M   'P 1'
#
loop_
_entity.id
_entity.type
_entity.pdbx_description
1 polymer ?
#
loop_
_entity_poly.entity_id
_entity_poly.type
_entity_poly.pdbx_seq_one_letter_code
_entity_poly.pdbx_strand_id
1 'polypeptide(L)'
;MSLFFDRKGRPMELMDWASAIESADAVIGNDTIDGQQVSTVWTGLDRRFLDGPPLIFETMIFGGPHDQYCDRYSNEEAALDGHKRTVAALRDGRDPQE
;
A
#
# COMPACT_ATOMS: atom_id res chain seq x y z
N MET A 1 -17.49 10.02 10.43
CA MET A 1 -16.60 9.06 9.75
C MET A 1 -15.81 9.87 8.75
N SER A 2 -14.51 10.05 8.95
CA SER A 2 -13.66 10.71 7.96
C SER A 2 -13.23 9.69 6.92
N LEU A 3 -13.21 10.08 5.65
CA LEU A 3 -12.80 9.20 4.54
C LEU A 3 -11.29 9.27 4.27
N PHE A 4 -10.65 10.35 4.72
CA PHE A 4 -9.26 10.66 4.45
C PHE A 4 -8.44 10.70 5.73
N PHE A 5 -7.24 10.15 5.68
CA PHE A 5 -6.31 10.06 6.81
C PHE A 5 -4.89 10.31 6.37
N ASP A 6 -4.14 11.07 7.17
CA ASP A 6 -2.70 11.21 6.98
C ASP A 6 -1.95 9.87 7.23
N ARG A 7 -0.63 9.86 6.98
CA ARG A 7 0.21 8.65 7.17
C ARG A 7 0.22 8.10 8.60
N LYS A 8 -0.15 8.91 9.59
CA LYS A 8 -0.25 8.51 11.00
C LYS A 8 -1.65 8.01 11.37
N GLY A 9 -2.57 7.90 10.41
CA GLY A 9 -3.95 7.49 10.64
C GLY A 9 -4.80 8.56 11.31
N ARG A 10 -4.40 9.84 11.24
CA ARG A 10 -5.20 10.95 11.76
C ARG A 10 -6.13 11.48 10.66
N PRO A 11 -7.40 11.76 10.95
CA PRO A 11 -8.32 12.34 9.97
C PRO A 11 -7.75 13.59 9.31
N MET A 12 -8.01 13.76 8.01
CA MET A 12 -7.65 14.94 7.24
C MET A 12 -8.80 15.40 6.34
N GLU A 13 -8.78 16.67 5.92
CA GLU A 13 -9.76 17.23 5.00
C GLU A 13 -9.48 16.82 3.55
N LEU A 14 -10.53 16.80 2.72
CA LEU A 14 -10.44 16.35 1.32
C LEU A 14 -9.37 17.10 0.51
N MET A 15 -9.30 18.42 0.67
CA MET A 15 -8.36 19.24 -0.12
C MET A 15 -6.91 19.02 0.31
N ASP A 16 -6.67 18.84 1.62
CA ASP A 16 -5.34 18.50 2.12
C ASP A 16 -4.90 17.12 1.63
N TRP A 17 -5.83 16.16 1.59
CA TRP A 17 -5.57 14.83 1.05
C TRP A 17 -5.27 14.87 -0.44
N ALA A 18 -6.08 15.59 -1.22
CA ALA A 18 -5.90 15.71 -2.66
C ALA A 18 -4.53 16.31 -3.01
N SER A 19 -4.10 17.35 -2.27
CA SER A 19 -2.76 17.90 -2.45
C SER A 19 -1.65 16.93 -2.02
N ALA A 20 -1.85 16.17 -0.95
CA ALA A 20 -0.86 15.22 -0.46
C ALA A 20 -0.67 14.00 -1.38
N ILE A 21 -1.76 13.46 -1.95
CA ILE A 21 -1.72 12.24 -2.79
C ILE A 21 -1.11 12.49 -4.17
N GLU A 22 -1.12 13.74 -4.65
CA GLU A 22 -0.45 14.14 -5.88
C GLU A 22 1.08 14.23 -5.75
N SER A 23 1.61 14.16 -4.52
CA SER A 23 3.05 14.20 -4.27
C SER A 23 3.72 12.84 -4.49
N ALA A 24 4.99 12.85 -4.90
CA ALA A 24 5.81 11.63 -4.98
C ALA A 24 6.00 10.94 -3.61
N ASP A 25 5.74 11.66 -2.51
CA ASP A 25 5.85 11.14 -1.15
C ASP A 25 4.79 10.07 -0.84
N ALA A 26 3.75 9.92 -1.67
CA ALA A 26 2.77 8.85 -1.51
C ALA A 26 3.37 7.44 -1.72
N VAL A 27 4.45 7.30 -2.48
CA VAL A 27 5.13 6.02 -2.70
C VAL A 27 6.15 5.77 -1.59
N ILE A 28 6.03 4.62 -0.92
CA ILE A 28 6.89 4.25 0.22
C ILE A 28 7.73 2.99 -0.02
N GLY A 29 7.42 2.23 -1.08
CA GLY A 29 8.23 1.11 -1.57
C GLY A 29 7.99 0.92 -3.06
N ASN A 30 9.04 0.65 -3.83
CA ASN A 30 8.94 0.43 -5.26
C ASN A 30 10.14 -0.40 -5.75
N ASP A 31 9.90 -1.66 -6.05
CA ASP A 31 10.90 -2.63 -6.49
C ASP A 31 10.41 -3.36 -7.74
N THR A 32 11.33 -3.73 -8.63
CA THR A 32 11.02 -4.56 -9.82
C THR A 32 11.78 -5.88 -9.75
N ILE A 33 11.05 -7.00 -9.78
CA ILE A 33 11.59 -8.36 -9.70
C ILE A 33 11.09 -9.13 -10.92
N ASP A 34 12.00 -9.60 -11.76
CA ASP A 34 11.68 -10.40 -12.97
C ASP A 34 10.59 -9.78 -13.86
N GLY A 35 10.60 -8.45 -14.00
CA GLY A 35 9.63 -7.70 -14.79
C GLY A 35 8.29 -7.42 -14.10
N GLN A 36 8.10 -7.86 -12.85
CA GLN A 36 6.96 -7.54 -12.00
C GLN A 36 7.30 -6.36 -11.09
N GLN A 37 6.46 -5.32 -11.07
CA GLN A 37 6.66 -4.16 -10.20
C GLN A 37 5.87 -4.35 -8.90
N VAL A 38 6.56 -4.30 -7.76
CA VAL A 38 5.96 -4.24 -6.42
C VAL A 38 5.94 -2.76 -5.99
N SER A 39 4.76 -2.17 -5.84
CA SER A 39 4.61 -0.79 -5.39
C SER A 39 3.80 -0.74 -4.11
N THR A 40 4.34 -0.06 -3.10
CA THR A 40 3.65 0.20 -1.84
C THR A 40 3.45 1.69 -1.68
N VAL A 41 2.19 2.08 -1.46
CA VAL A 41 1.77 3.47 -1.41
C VAL A 41 0.93 3.75 -0.18
N TRP A 42 1.00 4.98 0.31
CA TRP A 42 -0.04 5.57 1.15
C TRP A 42 -1.18 6.04 0.24
N THR A 43 -2.39 5.51 0.45
CA THR A 43 -3.59 5.94 -0.29
C THR A 43 -4.31 7.06 0.45
N GLY A 44 -4.15 7.12 1.78
CA GLY A 44 -4.90 8.01 2.66
C GLY A 44 -6.41 7.76 2.69
N LEU A 45 -6.90 6.77 1.94
CA LEU A 45 -8.31 6.40 1.86
C LEU A 45 -8.54 5.21 2.76
N ASP A 46 -9.56 5.27 3.62
CA ASP A 46 -9.94 4.07 4.35
C ASP A 46 -10.61 3.07 3.42
N ARG A 47 -9.88 2.01 3.05
CA ARG A 47 -10.36 0.90 2.22
C ARG A 47 -11.06 -0.19 3.04
N ARG A 48 -11.31 0.04 4.33
CA ARG A 48 -11.98 -0.92 5.20
C ARG A 48 -13.50 -0.85 5.04
N PHE A 49 -14.14 -2.01 4.93
CA PHE A 49 -15.60 -2.11 4.83
C PHE A 49 -16.32 -2.34 6.18
N LEU A 50 -15.58 -2.68 7.24
CA LEU A 50 -16.07 -3.05 8.57
C LEU A 50 -15.32 -2.28 9.67
N ASP A 51 -15.72 -2.44 10.95
CA ASP A 51 -15.09 -1.77 12.10
C ASP A 51 -13.61 -2.13 12.31
N GLY A 52 -12.80 -1.14 12.70
CA GLY A 52 -11.41 -1.24 13.19
C GLY A 52 -10.48 -0.16 12.60
N PRO A 53 -9.14 -0.26 12.75
CA PRO A 53 -8.22 0.78 12.25
C PRO A 53 -8.30 0.93 10.72
N PRO A 54 -8.19 2.15 10.17
CA PRO A 54 -8.37 2.39 8.75
C PRO A 54 -7.27 1.72 7.93
N LEU A 55 -7.57 1.28 6.71
CA LEU A 55 -6.61 0.62 5.81
C LEU A 55 -6.15 1.61 4.73
N ILE A 56 -5.10 2.36 5.05
CA ILE A 56 -4.69 3.58 4.33
C ILE A 56 -3.37 3.42 3.57
N PHE A 57 -2.79 2.22 3.60
CA PHE A 57 -1.65 1.83 2.78
C PHE A 57 -2.02 0.60 1.96
N GLU A 58 -1.45 0.47 0.77
CA GLU A 58 -1.59 -0.74 -0.04
C GLU A 58 -0.26 -1.12 -0.71
N THR A 59 0.01 -2.42 -0.79
CA THR A 59 1.07 -3.00 -1.63
C THR A 59 0.40 -3.69 -2.80
N MET A 60 0.80 -3.35 -4.02
CA MET A 60 0.31 -3.97 -5.24
C MET A 60 1.44 -4.51 -6.12
N ILE A 61 1.15 -5.59 -6.85
CA ILE A 61 2.00 -6.05 -7.95
C ILE A 61 1.37 -5.66 -9.28
N PHE A 62 2.19 -5.10 -10.17
CA PHE A 62 1.82 -4.78 -11.54
C PHE A 62 2.65 -5.62 -12.52
N GLY A 63 1.96 -6.29 -13.44
CA GLY A 63 2.54 -7.15 -14.47
C GLY A 63 2.90 -8.55 -13.99
N GLY A 64 3.18 -9.43 -14.95
CA GLY A 64 3.61 -10.82 -14.74
C GLY A 64 2.56 -11.73 -14.07
N PRO A 65 2.99 -12.88 -13.53
CA PRO A 65 2.09 -13.90 -13.00
C PRO A 65 1.27 -13.49 -11.76
N HIS A 66 1.77 -12.56 -10.96
CA HIS A 66 1.10 -12.11 -9.73
C HIS A 66 0.45 -10.72 -9.89
N ASP A 67 0.16 -10.30 -11.12
CA ASP A 67 -0.53 -9.04 -11.41
C ASP A 67 -1.83 -8.92 -10.60
N GLN A 68 -2.12 -7.70 -10.15
CA GLN A 68 -3.27 -7.36 -9.31
C GLN A 68 -3.25 -7.95 -7.88
N TYR A 69 -2.18 -8.61 -7.45
CA TYR A 69 -1.95 -8.84 -6.02
C TYR A 69 -2.11 -7.51 -5.28
N CYS A 70 -2.85 -7.51 -4.18
CA CYS A 70 -3.11 -6.32 -3.38
C CYS A 70 -3.29 -6.71 -1.91
N ASP A 71 -2.44 -6.15 -1.05
CA ASP A 71 -2.60 -6.24 0.40
C ASP A 71 -2.63 -4.84 1.04
N ARG A 72 -3.31 -4.69 2.17
CA ARG A 72 -3.63 -3.39 2.76
C ARG A 72 -3.26 -3.32 4.23
N TYR A 73 -2.80 -2.15 4.66
CA TYR A 73 -2.23 -1.97 5.99
C TYR A 73 -2.73 -0.68 6.65
N SER A 74 -2.80 -0.69 7.98
CA SER A 74 -3.24 0.47 8.76
C SER A 74 -2.12 1.44 9.12
N ASN A 75 -0.86 1.03 8.98
CA ASN A 75 0.28 1.87 9.30
C ASN A 75 1.46 1.57 8.36
N GLU A 76 2.37 2.53 8.31
CA GLU A 76 3.52 2.54 7.40
C GLU A 76 4.51 1.39 7.66
N GLU A 77 4.77 1.07 8.93
CA GLU A 77 5.69 -0.02 9.31
C GLU A 77 5.18 -1.37 8.80
N ALA A 78 3.90 -1.68 9.03
CA ALA A 78 3.26 -2.88 8.52
C ALA A 78 3.25 -2.94 6.99
N ALA A 79 3.05 -1.79 6.32
CA ALA A 79 3.09 -1.70 4.86
C ALA A 79 4.50 -1.98 4.31
N LEU A 80 5.55 -1.44 4.94
CA LEU A 80 6.94 -1.70 4.56
C LEU A 80 7.34 -3.16 4.80
N ASP A 81 6.88 -3.77 5.89
CA ASP A 81 7.14 -5.18 6.14
C ASP A 81 6.37 -6.09 5.18
N GLY A 82 5.13 -5.70 4.86
CA GLY A 82 4.36 -6.27 3.77
C GLY A 82 5.09 -6.24 2.43
N HIS A 83 5.58 -5.07 2.05
CA HIS A 83 6.40 -4.86 0.86
C HIS A 83 7.60 -5.81 0.82
N LYS A 84 8.39 -5.86 1.90
CA LYS A 84 9.58 -6.75 1.98
C LYS A 84 9.19 -8.22 1.84
N ARG A 85 8.09 -8.66 2.44
CA ARG A 85 7.59 -10.04 2.29
C ARG A 85 7.21 -10.34 0.85
N THR A 86 6.49 -9.44 0.19
CA THR A 86 6.11 -9.58 -1.23
C THR A 86 7.35 -9.64 -2.13
N VAL A 87 8.31 -8.74 -1.94
CA VAL A 87 9.58 -8.75 -2.69
C VAL A 87 10.36 -10.05 -2.46
N ALA A 88 10.44 -10.53 -1.22
CA ALA A 88 11.11 -11.79 -0.90
C ALA A 88 10.42 -12.99 -1.55
N ALA A 89 9.08 -13.06 -1.51
CA ALA A 89 8.32 -14.11 -2.18
C ALA A 89 8.61 -14.16 -3.68
N LEU A 90 8.59 -13.00 -4.36
CA LEU A 90 8.92 -12.95 -5.79
C LEU A 90 10.36 -13.39 -6.08
N ARG A 91 11.33 -12.96 -5.26
CA ARG A 91 12.74 -13.38 -5.42
C ARG A 91 12.95 -14.88 -5.19
N ASP A 92 12.16 -15.47 -4.30
CA ASP A 92 12.19 -16.90 -4.00
C ASP A 92 11.36 -17.74 -4.99
N GLY A 93 10.64 -17.10 -5.92
CA GLY A 93 9.70 -17.77 -6.83
C GLY A 93 8.48 -18.36 -6.13
N ARG A 94 8.08 -17.80 -4.98
CA ARG A 94 6.91 -18.21 -4.18
C ARG A 94 5.72 -17.29 -4.44
N ASP A 95 4.52 -17.79 -4.17
CA ASP A 95 3.32 -16.96 -4.24
C ASP A 95 3.31 -15.95 -3.07
N PRO A 96 3.11 -14.65 -3.32
CA PRO A 96 3.07 -13.64 -2.26
C PRO A 96 1.86 -13.74 -1.32
N GLN A 97 0.87 -14.61 -1.60
CA GLN A 97 -0.26 -14.89 -0.71
C GLN A 97 -0.02 -16.05 0.29
N GLU A 98 1.07 -16.81 0.14
CA GLU A 98 1.46 -17.93 1.02
C GLU A 98 2.20 -17.47 2.28
#